data_AF-A0A9D1QNU4-F1
#
_entry.id   AF-A0A9D1QNU4-F1
#
_cell.length_a   1.000
_cell.length_b   1.000
_cell.length_c   1.000
_cell.angle_alpha   90.00
_cell.angle_beta   90.00
_cell.angle_gamma   90.00
#
_symmetry.space_group_name_H-M   'P 1'
#
loop_
_entity.id
_entity.type
_entity.pdbx_description
1 polymer ?
#
loop_
_entity_poly.entity_id
_entity_poly.type
_entity_poly.pdbx_seq_one_letter_code
_entity_poly.pdbx_strand_id
1 'polypeptide(L)'
;NEEKYTHMLYDTVGWTDDVLTFIRYNANKALMNLGQEPLFPDTSSDVNPVVMNGISTTTSNHDFFSQVGNGYRLGAVEAMNDDDYHVKDPNHK
;
A
#
# COMPACT_ATOMS: atom_id res chain seq x y z
N ASN A 1 17.35 -22.53 3.53
CA ASN A 1 17.83 -22.35 2.15
C ASN A 1 17.71 -20.87 1.76
N GLU A 2 16.50 -20.31 1.88
CA GLU A 2 16.18 -18.88 1.70
C GLU A 2 17.10 -17.89 2.41
N GLU A 3 17.52 -18.14 3.65
CA GLU A 3 18.39 -17.22 4.39
C GLU A 3 19.72 -16.98 3.68
N LYS A 4 20.40 -18.06 3.27
CA LYS A 4 21.67 -17.97 2.52
C LYS A 4 21.49 -17.28 1.17
N TYR A 5 20.35 -17.51 0.52
CA TYR A 5 20.04 -16.87 -0.76
C TYR A 5 19.75 -15.37 -0.58
N THR A 6 19.09 -15.00 0.52
CA THR A 6 18.81 -13.61 0.89
C THR A 6 20.11 -12.85 1.14
N HIS A 7 21.03 -13.44 1.92
CA HIS A 7 22.37 -12.87 2.13
C HIS A 7 23.12 -12.67 0.81
N MET A 8 23.12 -13.67 -0.07
CA MET A 8 23.78 -13.56 -1.38
C MET A 8 23.29 -12.36 -2.21
N LEU A 9 22.00 -12.04 -2.15
CA LEU A 9 21.41 -10.96 -2.95
C LEU A 9 21.45 -9.60 -2.26
N TYR A 10 21.12 -9.56 -0.96
CA TYR A 10 20.79 -8.31 -0.27
C TYR A 10 21.88 -7.80 0.66
N ASP A 11 22.95 -8.57 0.92
CA ASP A 11 24.05 -8.10 1.78
C ASP A 11 24.74 -6.87 1.18
N THR A 12 24.82 -6.80 -0.15
CA THR A 12 25.46 -5.68 -0.86
C THR A 12 24.69 -4.37 -0.75
N VAL A 13 23.37 -4.44 -0.56
CA VAL A 13 22.49 -3.27 -0.39
C VAL A 13 22.13 -3.01 1.08
N GLY A 14 22.52 -3.91 1.99
CA GLY A 14 22.27 -3.81 3.42
C GLY A 14 20.81 -4.06 3.82
N TRP A 15 20.02 -4.74 3.00
CA TRP A 15 18.59 -5.00 3.25
C TRP A 15 18.29 -6.41 3.73
N THR A 16 19.32 -7.22 3.98
CA THR A 16 19.14 -8.62 4.33
C THR A 16 18.24 -8.82 5.55
N ASP A 17 18.46 -8.07 6.63
CA ASP A 17 17.69 -8.23 7.86
C ASP A 17 16.20 -7.90 7.65
N ASP A 18 15.90 -6.81 6.93
CA ASP A 18 14.53 -6.42 6.60
C ASP A 18 13.81 -7.49 5.75
N VAL A 19 14.53 -8.06 4.78
CA VAL A 19 14.01 -9.13 3.93
C VAL A 19 13.80 -10.43 4.73
N LEU A 20 14.71 -10.76 5.66
CA LEU A 20 14.57 -11.92 6.53
C LEU A 20 13.35 -11.80 7.45
N THR A 21 13.11 -10.62 8.04
CA THR A 21 11.92 -10.33 8.84
C THR A 21 10.65 -10.55 8.02
N PHE A 22 10.63 -10.08 6.76
CA PHE A 22 9.49 -10.31 5.87
C PHE A 22 9.30 -11.79 5.51
N ILE A 23 10.38 -12.55 5.27
CA ILE A 23 10.30 -13.99 4.99
C ILE A 23 9.71 -14.74 6.18
N ARG A 24 10.15 -14.43 7.41
CA ARG A 24 9.66 -15.07 8.64
C ARG A 24 8.19 -14.76 8.90
N TYR A 25 7.77 -13.51 8.68
CA TYR A 25 6.37 -13.12 8.70
C TYR A 25 5.52 -13.95 7.71
N ASN A 26 5.97 -14.11 6.47
CA ASN A 26 5.26 -14.92 5.48
C ASN A 26 5.27 -16.42 5.81
N ALA A 27 6.34 -16.93 6.39
CA ALA A 27 6.41 -18.31 6.88
C ALA A 27 5.35 -18.56 7.97
N ASN A 28 5.20 -17.64 8.92
CA ASN A 28 4.14 -17.69 9.91
C ASN A 28 2.74 -17.68 9.28
N LYS A 29 2.50 -16.84 8.27
CA LYS A 29 1.23 -16.85 7.53
C LYS A 29 0.97 -18.17 6.80
N ALA A 30 2.00 -18.77 6.20
CA ALA A 30 1.88 -20.08 5.57
C ALA A 30 1.54 -21.18 6.59
N LEU A 31 2.16 -21.16 7.77
CA LEU A 31 1.85 -22.09 8.87
C LEU A 31 0.40 -21.92 9.37
N MET A 32 -0.04 -20.68 9.57
CA MET A 32 -1.43 -20.39 9.95
C MET A 32 -2.44 -20.91 8.90
N ASN A 33 -2.13 -20.76 7.61
CA ASN A 33 -2.98 -21.28 6.52
C ASN A 33 -3.06 -22.82 6.53
N LEU A 34 -2.05 -23.49 7.08
CA LEU A 34 -2.02 -24.94 7.29
C LEU A 34 -2.63 -25.36 8.65
N GLY A 35 -3.13 -24.42 9.44
CA GLY A 35 -3.69 -24.67 10.77
C GLY A 35 -2.64 -24.94 11.86
N GLN A 36 -1.39 -24.56 11.62
CA GLN A 36 -0.29 -24.70 12.58
C GLN A 36 0.00 -23.40 13.32
N GLU A 37 0.64 -23.53 14.47
CA GLU A 37 1.11 -22.38 15.25
C GLU A 37 2.29 -21.68 14.56
N PRO A 38 2.45 -20.35 14.77
CA PRO A 38 3.57 -19.59 14.24
C PRO A 38 4.91 -20.13 14.78
N LEU A 39 5.93 -20.16 13.92
CA LEU A 39 7.27 -20.64 14.29
C LEU A 39 8.19 -19.50 14.72
N PHE A 40 7.99 -18.30 14.18
CA PHE A 40 8.83 -17.13 14.42
C PHE A 40 8.09 -16.08 15.25
N PRO A 41 8.80 -15.26 16.05
CA PRO A 41 8.17 -14.18 16.81
C PRO A 41 7.75 -13.01 15.93
N ASP A 42 8.26 -12.93 14.69
CA ASP A 42 8.07 -11.80 13.79
C ASP A 42 6.61 -11.68 13.33
N THR A 43 6.09 -10.46 13.44
CA THR A 43 4.71 -10.10 13.15
C THR A 43 4.63 -9.01 12.07
N SER A 44 3.42 -8.63 11.67
CA SER A 44 3.24 -7.58 10.66
C SER A 44 3.74 -6.20 11.12
N SER A 45 3.91 -5.95 12.42
CA SER A 45 4.46 -4.69 12.92
C SER A 45 5.98 -4.59 12.75
N ASP A 46 6.65 -5.73 12.59
CA ASP A 46 8.11 -5.79 12.44
C ASP A 46 8.52 -5.62 10.97
N VAL A 47 7.58 -5.80 10.04
CA VAL A 47 7.79 -5.54 8.62
C VAL A 47 7.61 -4.05 8.32
N ASN A 48 8.47 -3.52 7.45
CA ASN A 48 8.36 -2.13 6.98
C ASN A 48 6.92 -1.82 6.48
N PRO A 49 6.25 -0.80 7.05
CA PRO A 49 4.88 -0.43 6.68
C PRO A 49 4.70 -0.11 5.19
N VAL A 50 5.74 0.42 4.52
CA VAL A 50 5.69 0.71 3.07
C VAL A 50 5.53 -0.59 2.27
N VAL A 51 6.25 -1.65 2.67
CA VAL A 51 6.15 -2.97 2.03
C VAL A 51 4.78 -3.60 2.32
N MET A 52 4.32 -3.53 3.56
CA MET A 52 3.00 -4.05 3.96
C MET A 52 1.85 -3.34 3.23
N ASN A 53 1.93 -2.02 3.07
CA ASN A 53 0.97 -1.25 2.29
C ASN A 53 1.04 -1.59 0.80
N GLY A 54 2.24 -1.84 0.25
CA GLY A 54 2.43 -2.23 -1.14
C GLY A 54 1.78 -3.56 -1.51
N ILE A 55 1.67 -4.49 -0.56
CA ILE A 55 1.00 -5.80 -0.76
C ILE A 55 -0.46 -5.82 -0.30
N SER A 56 -0.96 -4.74 0.33
CA SER A 56 -2.31 -4.67 0.86
C SER A 56 -3.32 -4.54 -0.28
N THR A 57 -4.11 -5.60 -0.51
CA THR A 57 -5.15 -5.62 -1.55
C THR A 57 -6.47 -5.01 -1.11
N THR A 58 -6.60 -4.62 0.16
CA THR A 58 -7.83 -4.03 0.73
C THR A 58 -8.24 -2.74 0.00
N THR A 59 -7.29 -2.03 -0.59
CA THR A 59 -7.52 -0.77 -1.34
C THR A 59 -7.24 -0.92 -2.83
N SER A 60 -7.28 -2.14 -3.38
CA SER A 60 -7.18 -2.37 -4.83
C SER A 60 -8.48 -2.01 -5.55
N ASN A 61 -8.87 -0.73 -5.50
CA ASN A 61 -9.60 -0.13 -6.60
C ASN A 61 -8.56 0.24 -7.65
N HIS A 62 -8.37 -0.64 -8.62
CA HIS A 62 -7.56 -0.36 -9.80
C HIS A 62 -8.15 0.86 -10.54
N ASP A 63 -7.47 1.99 -10.48
CA ASP A 63 -7.59 3.04 -11.50
C ASP A 63 -6.27 3.13 -12.25
N PHE A 64 -6.29 2.73 -13.52
CA PHE A 64 -5.12 2.56 -14.40
C PHE A 64 -4.36 3.87 -14.65
N PHE A 65 -4.87 5.02 -14.16
CA PHE A 65 -4.28 6.35 -14.37
C PHE A 65 -3.95 7.15 -13.11
N SER A 66 -4.12 6.61 -11.89
CA SER A 66 -3.85 7.39 -10.65
C SER A 66 -2.87 6.70 -9.71
N GLN A 67 -1.58 6.82 -10.04
CA GLN A 67 -0.47 6.42 -9.16
C GLN A 67 -0.22 7.41 -8.00
N VAL A 68 -1.26 8.10 -7.52
CA VAL A 68 -1.21 8.92 -6.31
C VAL A 68 -2.49 8.69 -5.51
N GLY A 69 -2.34 8.12 -4.32
CA GLY A 69 -3.42 7.95 -3.36
C GLY A 69 -3.99 9.31 -3.00
N ASN A 70 -5.15 9.64 -3.58
CA ASN A 70 -5.91 10.81 -3.16
C ASN A 70 -6.95 10.34 -2.15
N GLY A 71 -6.62 10.48 -0.86
CA GLY A 71 -7.65 10.64 0.15
C GLY A 71 -8.44 11.88 -0.21
N TYR A 72 -9.58 11.71 -0.89
CA TYR A 72 -10.50 12.81 -1.13
C TYR A 72 -11.07 13.20 0.23
N ARG A 73 -10.53 14.27 0.84
CA ARG A 73 -11.38 15.07 1.74
C ARG A 73 -12.51 15.56 0.84
N LEU A 74 -13.72 15.05 1.06
CA LEU A 74 -14.92 15.66 0.48
C LEU A 74 -14.85 17.15 0.81
N GLY A 75 -14.59 17.97 -0.21
CA GLY A 75 -14.80 19.41 -0.11
C GLY A 75 -16.26 19.64 0.26
N ALA A 76 -16.54 20.67 1.06
CA ALA A 76 -17.92 21.05 1.32
C ALA A 76 -18.61 21.27 -0.03
N VAL A 77 -19.62 20.46 -0.32
CA VAL A 77 -20.39 20.54 -1.57
C VAL A 77 -21.53 21.52 -1.34
N GLU A 78 -21.68 22.49 -2.24
CA GLU A 78 -22.89 23.31 -2.36
C GLU A 78 -23.69 22.85 -3.57
N ALA A 79 -25.02 22.93 -3.48
CA ALA A 79 -25.90 22.62 -4.60
C ALA A 79 -25.76 23.71 -5.66
N MET A 80 -25.62 23.31 -6.93
CA MET A 80 -25.60 24.24 -8.05
C MET A 80 -26.95 24.95 -8.17
N ASN A 81 -26.92 26.24 -8.50
CA ASN A 81 -28.10 27.04 -8.82
C ASN A 81 -28.14 27.33 -10.33
N ASP A 82 -29.33 27.60 -10.86
CA ASP A 82 -29.51 27.89 -12.30
C ASP A 82 -28.67 29.10 -12.77
N ASP A 83 -28.42 30.06 -11.88
CA ASP A 83 -27.60 31.24 -12.16
C ASP A 83 -26.11 30.91 -12.46
N ASP A 84 -25.61 29.75 -12.02
CA ASP A 84 -24.24 29.28 -12.31
C ASP A 84 -24.04 28.95 -13.80
N TYR A 85 -25.15 28.74 -14.53
CA TYR A 85 -25.14 28.50 -15.97
C TYR A 85 -25.18 29.79 -16.79
N HIS A 86 -25.32 30.95 -16.15
CA HIS A 86 -25.32 32.25 -16.82
C HIS A 86 -23.90 32.76 -17.01
N VAL A 87 -23.15 32.09 -17.88
CA VAL A 87 -21.84 32.58 -18.33
C VAL A 87 -22.08 33.90 -19.08
N LYS A 88 -21.62 35.02 -18.52
CA LYS A 88 -21.69 36.32 -19.20
C LYS A 88 -21.02 36.20 -20.56
N ASP A 89 -21.71 36.70 -21.58
CA ASP A 89 -21.17 36.82 -22.94
C ASP A 89 -19.81 37.53 -22.89
N PRO A 90 -18.72 36.91 -23.39
CA PRO A 90 -17.39 37.51 -23.36
C PRO A 90 -17.27 38.82 -24.15
N ASN A 91 -18.32 39.25 -24.87
CA ASN A 91 -18.34 40.48 -25.66
C ASN A 91 -19.22 41.62 -25.11
N HIS A 92 -19.77 41.52 -23.91
CA HIS A 92 -20.40 42.68 -23.26
C HIS A 92 -19.38 43.48 -22.44
N LYS A 93 -18.95 44.62 -22.99
CA LYS A 93 -18.27 45.70 -22.24
C LYS A 93 -19.23 46.40 -21.29
#